data_AF-A0AA86M719-F1
#
_entry.id   AF-A0AA86M719-F1
#
_cell.length_a   1.000
_cell.length_b   1.000
_cell.length_c   1.000
_cell.angle_alpha   90.00
_cell.angle_beta   90.00
_cell.angle_gamma   90.00
#
_symmetry.space_group_name_H-M   'P 1'
#
loop_
_entity.id
_entity.type
_entity.pdbx_description
1 polymer ?
#
loop_
_entity_poly.entity_id
_entity_poly.type
_entity_poly.pdbx_seq_one_letter_code
_entity_poly.pdbx_strand_id
1 'polypeptide(L)'
;MAKFNGGSGPSAGTEIKNAIMTGVSWMLPFVIAGAVIMGIARIGASMYGIDNIWDASHGEAASMVVQLLHKFDGFGGMALSLMLPVVAGYISFAIANKPGLSPGMVGGLLASNLGTGFLGALAAGFVAGYIVRALTTWVRLPKALASAGPIFILPVGGTLLTCLVMAFIIGTPLAALNHGMENWLLAMSGANKIILAAVVGGMVGFDLGGPVNKAAVTTAMALLASGIYDPNTAAQVAIIVPPIGLGVATLLWATRFPASLREAGKASTLMGLIGVSEGAIPFALANPKIIIINVVGSATGAAMAVGLGAVNHAPISGFYGWLAVSHWPVYVLSIATGSAIIAVGSLLVFRSENEPENKPVAAAPKFKAGR
;
A
#
# COMPACT_ATOMS: atom_id res chain seq x y z
N MET A 1 -25.37 6.92 -36.08
CA MET A 1 -24.54 6.12 -35.15
C MET A 1 -23.22 6.84 -34.99
N ALA A 2 -22.95 7.47 -33.84
CA ALA A 2 -21.66 8.11 -33.62
C ALA A 2 -20.64 7.05 -33.17
N LYS A 3 -19.71 6.70 -34.06
CA LYS A 3 -18.48 6.01 -33.65
C LYS A 3 -17.58 7.05 -33.01
N PHE A 4 -17.21 6.84 -31.74
CA PHE A 4 -16.13 7.60 -31.12
C PHE A 4 -14.83 7.31 -31.89
N ASN A 5 -14.23 8.38 -32.44
CA ASN A 5 -12.93 8.32 -33.12
C ASN A 5 -11.87 7.79 -32.15
N GLY A 6 -11.35 6.59 -32.46
CA GLY A 6 -10.25 5.98 -31.73
C GLY A 6 -8.93 6.61 -32.13
N GLY A 7 -8.38 7.44 -31.24
CA GLY A 7 -6.92 7.44 -31.09
C GLY A 7 -6.50 6.01 -30.70
N SER A 8 -5.37 5.54 -31.23
CA SER A 8 -4.82 4.21 -30.91
C SER A 8 -4.90 3.97 -29.41
N GLY A 9 -5.80 3.07 -28.98
CA GLY A 9 -5.98 2.77 -27.57
C GLY A 9 -4.65 2.35 -26.94
N PRO A 10 -4.47 2.56 -25.63
CA PRO A 10 -3.28 2.06 -24.93
C PRO A 10 -3.07 0.59 -25.27
N SER A 11 -1.80 0.16 -25.43
CA SER A 11 -1.50 -1.25 -25.66
C SER A 11 -2.12 -2.11 -24.56
N ALA A 12 -2.43 -3.38 -24.85
CA ALA A 12 -3.07 -4.28 -23.87
C ALA A 12 -2.31 -4.33 -22.53
N GLY A 13 -0.97 -4.32 -22.57
CA GLY A 13 -0.14 -4.24 -21.36
C GLY A 13 -0.27 -2.92 -20.60
N THR A 14 -0.44 -1.80 -21.31
CA THR A 14 -0.68 -0.49 -20.71
C THR A 14 -2.07 -0.42 -20.08
N GLU A 15 -3.10 -1.01 -20.71
CA GLU A 15 -4.44 -1.13 -20.14
C GLU A 15 -4.43 -1.93 -18.84
N ILE A 16 -3.82 -3.13 -18.84
CA ILE A 16 -3.69 -3.98 -17.65
C ILE A 16 -2.97 -3.25 -16.52
N LYS A 17 -1.81 -2.64 -16.83
CA LYS A 17 -1.05 -1.84 -15.86
C LYS A 17 -1.92 -0.72 -15.28
N ASN A 18 -2.57 0.06 -16.14
CA ASN A 18 -3.40 1.18 -15.69
C ASN A 18 -4.56 0.70 -14.83
N ALA A 19 -5.23 -0.40 -15.19
CA ALA A 19 -6.32 -0.95 -14.41
C ALA A 19 -5.87 -1.36 -13.01
N ILE A 20 -4.73 -2.06 -12.88
CA ILE A 20 -4.14 -2.43 -11.59
C ILE A 20 -3.80 -1.16 -10.79
N MET A 21 -3.10 -0.21 -11.41
CA MET A 21 -2.69 1.02 -10.72
C MET A 21 -3.88 1.86 -10.28
N THR A 22 -4.98 1.88 -11.06
CA THR A 22 -6.25 2.48 -10.65
C THR A 22 -6.82 1.74 -9.44
N GLY A 23 -7.00 0.42 -9.51
CA GLY A 23 -7.48 -0.37 -8.38
C GLY A 23 -6.72 -0.08 -7.08
N VAL A 24 -5.40 -0.18 -7.14
CA VAL A 24 -4.51 0.03 -5.99
C VAL A 24 -4.61 1.45 -5.46
N SER A 25 -4.56 2.46 -6.33
CA SER A 25 -4.59 3.87 -5.89
C SER A 25 -5.90 4.24 -5.20
N TRP A 26 -7.03 3.70 -5.66
CA TRP A 26 -8.34 3.96 -5.07
C TRP A 26 -8.60 3.13 -3.81
N MET A 27 -7.88 2.03 -3.61
CA MET A 27 -7.90 1.22 -2.40
C MET A 27 -7.13 1.87 -1.24
N LEU A 28 -6.02 2.57 -1.52
CA LEU A 28 -5.14 3.15 -0.50
C LEU A 28 -5.85 4.03 0.55
N PRO A 29 -6.76 4.95 0.19
CA PRO A 29 -7.46 5.77 1.19
C PRO A 29 -8.26 4.97 2.22
N PHE A 30 -8.87 3.85 1.80
CA PHE A 30 -9.62 2.97 2.71
C PHE A 30 -8.68 2.27 3.69
N VAL A 31 -7.53 1.84 3.17
CA VAL A 31 -6.54 1.17 4.00
C VAL A 31 -5.92 2.14 5.01
N ILE A 32 -5.54 3.34 4.58
CA ILE A 32 -5.00 4.38 5.46
C ILE A 32 -6.02 4.76 6.53
N ALA A 33 -7.28 5.01 6.15
CA ALA A 33 -8.33 5.35 7.11
C ALA A 33 -8.53 4.23 8.15
N GLY A 34 -8.65 2.98 7.71
CA GLY A 34 -8.82 1.84 8.60
C GLY A 34 -7.65 1.66 9.56
N ALA A 35 -6.44 1.71 9.01
CA ALA A 35 -5.22 1.57 9.77
C ALA A 35 -5.05 2.68 10.81
N VAL A 36 -5.27 3.96 10.45
CA VAL A 36 -5.14 5.09 11.39
C VAL A 36 -6.17 5.00 12.52
N ILE A 37 -7.43 4.64 12.23
CA ILE A 37 -8.46 4.49 13.25
C ILE A 37 -8.10 3.35 14.23
N MET A 38 -7.65 2.20 13.72
CA MET A 38 -7.13 1.09 14.56
C MET A 38 -5.92 1.53 15.37
N GLY A 39 -5.04 2.34 14.79
CA GLY A 39 -3.92 2.96 15.49
C GLY A 39 -4.40 3.76 16.70
N ILE A 40 -5.31 4.72 16.51
CA ILE A 40 -5.87 5.54 17.60
C ILE A 40 -6.46 4.65 18.71
N ALA A 41 -7.21 3.62 18.34
CA ALA A 41 -7.78 2.67 19.29
C ALA A 41 -6.72 1.95 20.13
N ARG A 42 -5.71 1.37 19.47
CA ARG A 42 -4.64 0.60 20.12
C ARG A 42 -3.74 1.47 21.00
N ILE A 43 -3.44 2.69 20.55
CA ILE A 43 -2.69 3.70 21.32
C ILE A 43 -3.47 4.10 22.58
N GLY A 44 -4.76 4.37 22.41
CA GLY A 44 -5.64 4.69 23.52
C GLY A 44 -5.64 3.56 24.55
N ALA A 45 -5.73 2.31 24.08
CA ALA A 45 -5.80 1.13 24.93
C ALA A 45 -4.48 0.84 25.66
N SER A 46 -3.33 1.05 25.01
CA SER A 46 -2.03 0.83 25.65
C SER A 46 -1.80 1.75 26.86
N MET A 47 -2.40 2.96 26.87
CA MET A 47 -2.35 3.84 28.05
C MET A 47 -3.10 3.27 29.27
N TYR A 48 -4.01 2.31 29.06
CA TYR A 48 -4.70 1.56 30.10
C TYR A 48 -4.07 0.18 30.36
N GLY A 49 -2.90 -0.12 29.76
CA GLY A 49 -2.24 -1.41 29.87
C GLY A 49 -2.95 -2.53 29.11
N ILE A 50 -3.73 -2.20 28.09
CA ILE A 50 -4.46 -3.15 27.25
C ILE A 50 -3.74 -3.29 25.90
N ASP A 51 -3.15 -4.45 25.66
CA ASP A 51 -2.40 -4.73 24.43
C ASP A 51 -3.25 -5.37 23.33
N ASN A 52 -4.44 -5.89 23.67
CA ASN A 52 -5.33 -6.66 22.80
C ASN A 52 -6.74 -6.06 22.70
N ILE A 53 -6.83 -4.75 22.41
CA ILE A 53 -8.12 -4.04 22.36
C ILE A 53 -9.13 -4.63 21.37
N TRP A 54 -8.70 -5.42 20.38
CA TRP A 54 -9.55 -6.13 19.41
C TRP A 54 -10.29 -7.34 20.00
N ASP A 55 -9.91 -7.81 21.19
CA ASP A 55 -10.55 -8.94 21.86
C ASP A 55 -12.01 -8.59 22.21
N ALA A 56 -12.94 -9.50 21.89
CA ALA A 56 -14.38 -9.31 22.09
C ALA A 56 -14.76 -9.02 23.56
N SER A 57 -13.96 -9.47 24.53
CA SER A 57 -14.15 -9.16 25.95
C SER A 57 -14.12 -7.65 26.25
N HIS A 58 -13.40 -6.86 25.45
CA HIS A 58 -13.34 -5.41 25.60
C HIS A 58 -14.60 -4.70 25.05
N GLY A 59 -15.42 -5.40 24.27
CA GLY A 59 -16.70 -4.89 23.78
C GLY A 59 -17.72 -4.67 24.89
N GLU A 60 -17.58 -5.40 26.01
CA GLU A 60 -18.42 -5.31 27.20
C GLU A 60 -17.67 -4.79 28.44
N ALA A 61 -16.47 -4.21 28.26
CA ALA A 61 -15.64 -3.74 29.37
C ALA A 61 -16.38 -2.70 30.23
N ALA A 62 -16.20 -2.73 31.56
CA ALA A 62 -16.87 -1.76 32.45
C ALA A 62 -16.49 -0.29 32.17
N SER A 63 -15.31 -0.05 31.57
CA SER A 63 -14.87 1.28 31.17
C SER A 63 -15.45 1.65 29.79
N MET A 64 -16.27 2.71 29.76
CA MET A 64 -16.81 3.29 28.52
C MET A 64 -15.69 3.69 27.54
N VAL A 65 -14.54 4.13 28.04
CA VAL A 65 -13.39 4.49 27.20
C VAL A 65 -12.81 3.26 26.52
N VAL A 66 -12.68 2.14 27.24
CA VAL A 66 -12.18 0.87 26.68
C VAL A 66 -13.15 0.32 25.64
N GLN A 67 -14.47 0.36 25.91
CA GLN A 67 -15.47 -0.03 24.90
C GLN A 67 -15.40 0.85 23.65
N LEU A 68 -15.22 2.16 23.80
CA LEU A 68 -15.11 3.08 22.67
C LEU A 68 -13.88 2.75 21.81
N LEU A 69 -12.73 2.50 22.46
CA LEU A 69 -11.50 2.12 21.77
C LEU A 69 -11.65 0.77 21.05
N HIS A 70 -12.30 -0.23 21.67
CA HIS A 70 -12.64 -1.49 21.01
C HIS A 70 -13.49 -1.26 19.75
N LYS A 71 -14.52 -0.41 19.83
CA LYS A 71 -15.35 -0.05 18.67
C LYS A 71 -14.56 0.67 17.58
N PHE A 72 -13.62 1.55 17.95
CA PHE A 72 -12.75 2.21 16.97
C PHE A 72 -11.88 1.20 16.23
N ASP A 73 -11.27 0.23 16.92
CA ASP A 73 -10.52 -0.84 16.24
C ASP A 73 -11.42 -1.61 15.26
N GLY A 74 -12.65 -1.95 15.68
CA GLY A 74 -13.65 -2.57 14.81
C GLY A 74 -14.04 -1.73 13.59
N PHE A 75 -14.21 -0.40 13.73
CA PHE A 75 -14.48 0.50 12.60
C PHE A 75 -13.32 0.55 11.62
N GLY A 76 -12.07 0.53 12.12
CA GLY A 76 -10.93 0.49 11.24
C GLY A 76 -10.75 -0.86 10.55
N GLY A 77 -11.06 -1.97 11.23
CA GLY A 77 -11.15 -3.30 10.62
C GLY A 77 -12.22 -3.37 9.52
N MET A 78 -13.36 -2.71 9.72
CA MET A 78 -14.40 -2.58 8.69
C MET A 78 -13.89 -1.83 7.45
N ALA A 79 -13.18 -0.71 7.64
CA ALA A 79 -12.56 0.00 6.52
C ALA A 79 -11.51 -0.84 5.78
N LEU A 80 -10.69 -1.63 6.51
CA LEU A 80 -9.73 -2.56 5.91
C LEU A 80 -10.44 -3.69 5.13
N SER A 81 -11.60 -4.16 5.58
CA SER A 81 -12.34 -5.21 4.86
C SER A 81 -12.79 -4.79 3.44
N LEU A 82 -12.88 -3.48 3.18
CA LEU A 82 -13.20 -2.95 1.86
C LEU A 82 -12.00 -2.95 0.89
N MET A 83 -10.81 -3.32 1.34
CA MET A 83 -9.60 -3.35 0.52
C MET A 83 -9.79 -4.17 -0.77
N LEU A 84 -10.22 -5.43 -0.66
CA LEU A 84 -10.40 -6.33 -1.81
C LEU A 84 -11.60 -5.95 -2.72
N PRO A 85 -12.78 -5.58 -2.17
CA PRO A 85 -13.87 -5.04 -2.98
C PRO A 85 -13.48 -3.79 -3.77
N VAL A 86 -12.79 -2.83 -3.13
CA VAL A 86 -12.44 -1.56 -3.77
C VAL A 86 -11.42 -1.77 -4.89
N VAL A 87 -10.34 -2.53 -4.66
CA VAL A 87 -9.35 -2.79 -5.72
C VAL A 87 -9.97 -3.47 -6.93
N ALA A 88 -10.78 -4.52 -6.71
CA ALA A 88 -11.45 -5.26 -7.79
C ALA A 88 -12.48 -4.39 -8.53
N GLY A 89 -13.26 -3.61 -7.78
CA GLY A 89 -14.24 -2.65 -8.32
C GLY A 89 -13.59 -1.61 -9.23
N TYR A 90 -12.48 -1.02 -8.79
CA TYR A 90 -11.80 0.01 -9.56
C TYR A 90 -10.94 -0.51 -10.72
N ILE A 91 -10.45 -1.76 -10.65
CA ILE A 91 -9.92 -2.47 -11.84
C ILE A 91 -11.03 -2.66 -12.87
N SER A 92 -12.19 -3.18 -12.45
CA SER A 92 -13.32 -3.38 -13.35
C SER A 92 -13.83 -2.04 -13.91
N PHE A 93 -13.82 -0.98 -13.12
CA PHE A 93 -14.18 0.37 -13.55
C PHE A 93 -13.21 0.90 -14.61
N ALA A 94 -11.91 0.68 -14.45
CA ALA A 94 -10.92 1.11 -15.44
C ALA A 94 -11.13 0.46 -16.81
N ILE A 95 -11.73 -0.73 -16.86
CA ILE A 95 -12.00 -1.50 -18.09
C ILE A 95 -13.39 -1.19 -18.66
N ALA A 96 -14.42 -1.08 -17.81
CA ALA A 96 -15.83 -1.08 -18.21
C ALA A 96 -16.65 0.11 -17.69
N ASN A 97 -16.00 1.13 -17.10
CA ASN A 97 -16.62 2.30 -16.48
C ASN A 97 -17.60 1.93 -15.35
N LYS A 98 -18.50 2.87 -14.99
CA LYS A 98 -19.45 2.79 -13.88
C LYS A 98 -20.23 1.46 -13.79
N PRO A 99 -20.72 0.85 -14.90
CA PRO A 99 -21.43 -0.42 -14.83
C PRO A 99 -20.58 -1.60 -14.30
N GLY A 100 -19.26 -1.50 -14.39
CA GLY A 100 -18.32 -2.50 -13.87
C GLY A 100 -18.11 -2.47 -12.36
N LEU A 101 -18.50 -1.38 -11.67
CA LEU A 101 -18.23 -1.23 -10.24
C LEU A 101 -18.87 -2.32 -9.39
N SER A 102 -20.17 -2.56 -9.55
CA SER A 102 -20.88 -3.59 -8.77
C SER A 102 -20.34 -5.00 -9.04
N PRO A 103 -20.16 -5.44 -10.30
CA PRO A 103 -19.55 -6.73 -10.62
C PRO A 103 -18.15 -6.89 -9.99
N GLY A 104 -17.29 -5.88 -10.12
CA GLY A 104 -15.94 -5.92 -9.57
C GLY A 104 -15.92 -5.94 -8.04
N MET A 105 -16.72 -5.09 -7.37
CA MET A 105 -16.76 -5.03 -5.90
C MET A 105 -17.30 -6.32 -5.30
N VAL A 106 -18.38 -6.88 -5.86
CA VAL A 106 -18.94 -8.15 -5.40
C VAL A 106 -17.98 -9.30 -5.67
N GLY A 107 -17.31 -9.31 -6.83
CA GLY A 107 -16.26 -10.28 -7.14
C GLY A 107 -15.07 -10.19 -6.17
N GLY A 108 -14.64 -8.98 -5.79
CA GLY A 108 -13.59 -8.78 -4.79
C GLY A 108 -13.99 -9.21 -3.39
N LEU A 109 -15.25 -9.01 -3.00
CA LEU A 109 -15.79 -9.55 -1.74
C LEU A 109 -15.83 -11.09 -1.77
N LEU A 110 -16.28 -11.66 -2.88
CA LEU A 110 -16.29 -13.11 -3.08
C LEU A 110 -14.87 -13.70 -3.02
N ALA A 111 -13.86 -12.98 -3.53
CA ALA A 111 -12.47 -13.40 -3.44
C ALA A 111 -12.00 -13.60 -1.98
N SER A 112 -12.44 -12.72 -1.07
CA SER A 112 -12.23 -12.88 0.38
C SER A 112 -12.89 -14.15 0.91
N ASN A 113 -14.16 -14.37 0.54
CA ASN A 113 -14.95 -15.52 1.02
C ASN A 113 -14.42 -16.87 0.50
N LEU A 114 -13.83 -16.88 -0.70
CA LEU A 114 -13.25 -18.08 -1.31
C LEU A 114 -11.82 -18.37 -0.84
N GLY A 115 -11.21 -17.55 0.02
CA GLY A 115 -9.82 -17.74 0.47
C GLY A 115 -8.78 -17.46 -0.63
N THR A 116 -9.17 -16.79 -1.71
CA THR A 116 -8.28 -16.48 -2.84
C THR A 116 -7.41 -15.24 -2.62
N GLY A 117 -7.70 -14.48 -1.56
CA GLY A 117 -6.95 -13.29 -1.14
C GLY A 117 -6.89 -12.21 -2.22
N PHE A 118 -5.80 -11.44 -2.20
CA PHE A 118 -5.58 -10.35 -3.15
C PHE A 118 -5.44 -10.82 -4.60
N LEU A 119 -4.86 -12.00 -4.84
CA LEU A 119 -4.76 -12.57 -6.19
C LEU A 119 -6.14 -12.80 -6.81
N GLY A 120 -7.07 -13.34 -6.01
CA GLY A 120 -8.45 -13.49 -6.43
C GLY A 120 -9.16 -12.15 -6.63
N ALA A 121 -8.86 -11.13 -5.83
CA ALA A 121 -9.44 -9.80 -6.01
C ALA A 121 -8.97 -9.13 -7.31
N LEU A 122 -7.69 -9.26 -7.67
CA LEU A 122 -7.17 -8.81 -8.96
C LEU A 122 -7.88 -9.55 -10.11
N ALA A 123 -7.94 -10.89 -10.03
CA ALA A 123 -8.62 -11.70 -11.04
C ALA A 123 -10.10 -11.33 -11.18
N ALA A 124 -10.81 -11.16 -10.06
CA ALA A 124 -12.21 -10.75 -10.03
C ALA A 124 -12.42 -9.40 -10.72
N GLY A 125 -11.54 -8.42 -10.49
CA GLY A 125 -11.61 -7.12 -11.15
C GLY A 125 -11.47 -7.20 -12.67
N PHE A 126 -10.53 -8.01 -13.16
CA PHE A 126 -10.34 -8.23 -14.60
C PHE A 126 -11.51 -9.02 -15.23
N VAL A 127 -11.93 -10.10 -14.57
CA VAL A 127 -13.06 -10.93 -15.00
C VAL A 127 -14.32 -10.08 -15.10
N ALA A 128 -14.64 -9.31 -14.06
CA ALA A 128 -15.76 -8.38 -14.05
C ALA A 128 -15.67 -7.35 -15.17
N GLY A 129 -14.51 -6.70 -15.32
CA GLY A 129 -14.29 -5.67 -16.33
C GLY A 129 -14.52 -6.21 -17.75
N TYR A 130 -13.94 -7.36 -18.06
CA TYR A 130 -14.08 -7.95 -19.39
C TYR A 130 -15.46 -8.55 -19.65
N ILE A 131 -16.11 -9.15 -18.64
CA ILE A 131 -17.50 -9.60 -18.74
C ILE A 131 -18.42 -8.42 -19.07
N VAL A 132 -18.33 -7.32 -18.32
CA VAL A 132 -19.20 -6.15 -18.52
C VAL A 132 -18.94 -5.51 -19.88
N ARG A 133 -17.68 -5.44 -20.32
CA ARG A 133 -17.32 -4.96 -21.66
C ARG A 133 -17.91 -5.85 -22.76
N ALA A 134 -17.86 -7.17 -22.60
CA ALA A 134 -18.47 -8.11 -23.53
C ALA A 134 -20.00 -7.94 -23.57
N LEU A 135 -20.65 -7.88 -22.41
CA LEU A 135 -22.10 -7.63 -22.31
C LEU A 135 -22.50 -6.32 -22.97
N THR A 136 -21.72 -5.25 -22.81
CA THR A 136 -21.96 -3.95 -23.48
C THR A 136 -21.96 -4.08 -25.00
N THR A 137 -21.18 -5.00 -25.54
CA THR A 137 -21.07 -5.23 -26.99
C THR A 137 -22.16 -6.17 -27.51
N TRP A 138 -22.54 -7.18 -26.72
CA TRP A 138 -23.50 -8.22 -27.12
C TRP A 138 -24.95 -7.81 -26.90
N VAL A 139 -25.25 -7.06 -25.84
CA VAL A 139 -26.62 -6.65 -25.49
C VAL A 139 -27.02 -5.43 -26.32
N ARG A 140 -27.86 -5.65 -27.34
CA ARG A 140 -28.46 -4.58 -28.14
C ARG A 140 -29.89 -4.30 -27.69
N LEU A 141 -30.10 -3.13 -27.10
CA LEU A 141 -31.43 -2.72 -26.61
C LEU A 141 -32.10 -1.75 -27.59
N PRO A 142 -33.44 -1.85 -27.76
CA PRO A 142 -34.20 -0.83 -28.48
C PRO A 142 -34.11 0.51 -27.73
N LYS A 143 -34.31 1.64 -28.44
CA LYS A 143 -34.18 3.00 -27.85
C LYS A 143 -34.98 3.18 -26.55
N ALA A 144 -36.15 2.56 -26.46
CA ALA A 144 -37.02 2.61 -25.28
C ALA A 144 -36.38 2.00 -24.01
N LEU A 145 -35.42 1.09 -24.16
CA LEU A 145 -34.76 0.39 -23.05
C LEU A 145 -33.26 0.74 -22.93
N ALA A 146 -32.77 1.69 -23.72
CA ALA A 146 -31.34 2.03 -23.74
C ALA A 146 -30.80 2.50 -22.36
N SER A 147 -31.65 3.13 -21.55
CA SER A 147 -31.32 3.53 -20.18
C SER A 147 -31.20 2.36 -19.20
N ALA A 148 -31.94 1.27 -19.42
CA ALA A 148 -31.93 0.10 -18.55
C ALA A 148 -30.64 -0.73 -18.70
N GLY A 149 -29.94 -0.63 -19.84
CA GLY A 149 -28.69 -1.37 -20.09
C GLY A 149 -27.62 -1.09 -19.03
N PRO A 150 -27.09 0.15 -18.95
CA PRO A 150 -26.04 0.50 -18.00
C PRO A 150 -26.46 0.50 -16.52
N ILE A 151 -27.76 0.69 -16.24
CA ILE A 151 -28.28 0.82 -14.87
C ILE A 151 -28.64 -0.55 -14.28
N PHE A 152 -29.17 -1.46 -15.09
CA PHE A 152 -29.73 -2.73 -14.61
C PHE A 152 -29.08 -3.95 -15.27
N ILE A 153 -29.11 -4.04 -16.60
CA ILE A 153 -28.67 -5.27 -17.30
C ILE A 153 -27.17 -5.53 -17.08
N LEU A 154 -26.33 -4.52 -17.26
CA LEU A 154 -24.88 -4.66 -17.14
C LEU A 154 -24.45 -4.93 -15.69
N PRO A 155 -24.92 -4.18 -14.67
CA PRO A 155 -24.57 -4.50 -13.28
C PRO A 155 -25.08 -5.87 -12.83
N VAL A 156 -26.33 -6.24 -13.13
CA VAL A 156 -26.92 -7.53 -12.69
C VAL A 156 -26.26 -8.70 -13.43
N GLY A 157 -26.24 -8.67 -14.76
CA GLY A 157 -25.66 -9.73 -15.57
C GLY A 157 -24.15 -9.85 -15.36
N GLY A 158 -23.46 -8.71 -15.28
CA GLY A 158 -22.03 -8.66 -15.00
C GLY A 158 -21.70 -9.27 -13.63
N THR A 159 -22.48 -8.95 -12.59
CA THR A 159 -22.26 -9.47 -11.25
C THR A 159 -22.50 -10.97 -11.20
N LEU A 160 -23.63 -11.44 -11.73
CA LEU A 160 -23.96 -12.86 -11.75
C LEU A 160 -22.88 -13.67 -12.48
N LEU A 161 -22.49 -13.25 -13.68
CA LEU A 161 -21.47 -13.94 -14.46
C LEU A 161 -20.10 -13.89 -13.78
N THR A 162 -19.72 -12.76 -13.17
CA THR A 162 -18.47 -12.66 -12.41
C THR A 162 -18.48 -13.65 -11.24
N CYS A 163 -19.56 -13.71 -10.46
CA CYS A 163 -19.70 -14.64 -9.35
C CYS A 163 -19.64 -16.09 -9.82
N LEU A 164 -20.29 -16.44 -10.94
CA LEU A 164 -20.24 -17.80 -11.49
C LEU A 164 -18.82 -18.18 -11.93
N VAL A 165 -18.14 -17.30 -12.65
CA VAL A 165 -16.76 -17.56 -13.10
C VAL A 165 -15.80 -17.66 -11.91
N MET A 166 -15.93 -16.76 -10.93
CA MET A 166 -15.11 -16.79 -9.72
C MET A 166 -15.39 -18.03 -8.87
N ALA A 167 -16.66 -18.40 -8.64
CA ALA A 167 -17.00 -19.52 -7.77
C ALA A 167 -16.67 -20.88 -8.39
N PHE A 168 -16.90 -21.06 -9.69
CA PHE A 168 -16.86 -22.40 -10.31
C PHE A 168 -15.64 -22.66 -11.21
N ILE A 169 -14.92 -21.62 -11.65
CA ILE A 169 -13.81 -21.77 -12.60
C ILE A 169 -12.50 -21.34 -11.98
N ILE A 170 -12.46 -20.13 -11.40
CA ILE A 170 -11.21 -19.47 -11.01
C ILE A 170 -10.91 -19.63 -9.51
N GLY A 171 -11.94 -19.73 -8.68
CA GLY A 171 -11.83 -19.69 -7.22
C GLY A 171 -10.94 -20.79 -6.66
N THR A 172 -11.25 -22.05 -6.97
CA THR A 172 -10.48 -23.19 -6.47
C THR A 172 -8.99 -23.14 -6.83
N PRO A 173 -8.58 -22.94 -8.11
CA PRO A 173 -7.16 -22.89 -8.43
C PRO A 173 -6.46 -21.67 -7.80
N LEU A 174 -7.11 -20.51 -7.73
CA LEU A 174 -6.51 -19.34 -7.07
C LEU A 174 -6.40 -19.49 -5.56
N ALA A 175 -7.38 -20.13 -4.91
CA ALA A 175 -7.32 -20.41 -3.49
C ALA A 175 -6.18 -21.39 -3.18
N ALA A 176 -6.01 -22.43 -4.00
CA ALA A 176 -4.88 -23.35 -3.87
C ALA A 176 -3.53 -22.64 -4.02
N LEU A 177 -3.41 -21.72 -4.99
CA LEU A 177 -2.20 -20.90 -5.16
C LEU A 177 -1.97 -19.99 -3.96
N ASN A 178 -3.02 -19.31 -3.49
CA ASN A 178 -2.94 -18.41 -2.35
C ASN A 178 -2.52 -19.16 -1.08
N HIS A 179 -3.19 -20.26 -0.74
CA HIS A 179 -2.80 -21.10 0.40
C HIS A 179 -1.42 -21.74 0.24
N GLY A 180 -1.01 -22.11 -0.97
CA GLY A 180 0.34 -22.59 -1.24
C GLY A 180 1.40 -21.54 -0.93
N MET A 181 1.17 -20.30 -1.37
CA MET A 181 2.01 -19.14 -1.06
C MET A 181 2.00 -18.83 0.45
N GLU A 182 0.83 -18.88 1.09
CA GLU A 182 0.69 -18.64 2.52
C GLU A 182 1.49 -19.66 3.33
N ASN A 183 1.32 -20.94 3.03
CA ASN A 183 2.05 -22.02 3.68
C ASN A 183 3.56 -21.89 3.45
N TRP A 184 3.98 -21.53 2.24
CA TRP A 184 5.39 -21.32 1.95
C TRP A 184 5.99 -20.18 2.77
N LEU A 185 5.30 -19.02 2.84
CA LEU A 185 5.74 -17.85 3.60
C LEU A 185 5.73 -18.12 5.12
N LEU A 186 4.69 -18.77 5.64
CA LEU A 186 4.57 -19.11 7.06
C LEU A 186 5.60 -20.17 7.49
N ALA A 187 5.96 -21.10 6.60
CA ALA A 187 7.00 -22.10 6.84
C ALA A 187 8.42 -21.52 6.82
N MET A 188 8.61 -20.27 6.35
CA MET A 188 9.93 -19.64 6.40
C MET A 188 10.39 -19.51 7.85
N SER A 189 11.66 -19.79 8.11
CA SER A 189 12.25 -19.61 9.44
C SER A 189 13.69 -19.12 9.31
N GLY A 190 14.21 -18.55 10.40
CA GLY A 190 15.57 -18.05 10.49
C GLY A 190 15.95 -17.11 9.35
N ALA A 191 17.02 -17.44 8.63
CA ALA A 191 17.62 -16.59 7.59
C ALA A 191 16.68 -16.26 6.42
N ASN A 192 15.77 -17.16 6.04
CA ASN A 192 14.90 -16.95 4.88
C ASN A 192 13.93 -15.78 5.13
N LYS A 193 13.36 -15.67 6.34
CA LYS A 193 12.49 -14.54 6.71
C LYS A 193 13.22 -13.21 6.69
N ILE A 194 14.47 -13.21 7.17
CA ILE A 194 15.33 -12.03 7.18
C ILE A 194 15.64 -11.58 5.74
N ILE A 195 15.95 -12.52 4.84
CA ILE A 195 16.20 -12.24 3.43
C ILE A 195 14.96 -11.69 2.74
N LEU A 196 13.78 -12.28 2.98
CA LEU A 196 12.50 -11.76 2.45
C LEU A 196 12.29 -10.31 2.89
N ALA A 197 12.45 -10.03 4.18
CA ALA A 197 12.31 -8.69 4.73
C ALA A 197 13.32 -7.71 4.12
N ALA A 198 14.57 -8.13 3.92
CA ALA A 198 15.59 -7.33 3.26
C ALA A 198 15.21 -6.99 1.81
N VAL A 199 14.68 -7.96 1.05
CA VAL A 199 14.22 -7.75 -0.33
C VAL A 199 13.06 -6.77 -0.37
N VAL A 200 12.03 -6.99 0.46
CA VAL A 200 10.89 -6.07 0.56
C VAL A 200 11.36 -4.67 0.93
N GLY A 201 12.20 -4.53 1.95
CA GLY A 201 12.72 -3.24 2.39
C GLY A 201 13.56 -2.55 1.31
N GLY A 202 14.40 -3.31 0.59
CA GLY A 202 15.18 -2.80 -0.53
C GLY A 202 14.30 -2.29 -1.69
N MET A 203 13.24 -3.02 -2.03
CA MET A 203 12.27 -2.58 -3.05
C MET A 203 11.56 -1.28 -2.65
N VAL A 204 11.16 -1.14 -1.39
CA VAL A 204 10.53 0.08 -0.88
C VAL A 204 11.51 1.27 -0.92
N GLY A 205 12.77 1.05 -0.57
CA GLY A 205 13.82 2.08 -0.59
C GLY A 205 14.32 2.49 -1.99
N PHE A 206 13.95 1.76 -3.05
CA PHE A 206 14.51 1.93 -4.39
C PHE A 206 14.04 3.20 -5.10
N ASP A 207 12.73 3.41 -5.23
CA ASP A 207 12.16 4.49 -6.05
C ASP A 207 11.21 5.42 -5.28
N LEU A 208 11.22 5.38 -3.94
CA LEU A 208 10.66 6.40 -3.05
C LEU A 208 9.21 6.80 -3.37
N GLY A 209 8.35 5.79 -3.59
CA GLY A 209 6.94 5.96 -3.98
C GLY A 209 6.67 5.69 -5.47
N GLY A 210 7.70 5.28 -6.23
CA GLY A 210 7.57 4.82 -7.61
C GLY A 210 6.95 3.43 -7.76
N PRO A 211 6.95 2.85 -8.98
CA PRO A 211 6.34 1.56 -9.27
C PRO A 211 6.87 0.38 -8.44
N VAL A 212 8.17 0.33 -8.14
CA VAL A 212 8.78 -0.77 -7.38
C VAL A 212 8.35 -0.71 -5.92
N ASN A 213 8.39 0.47 -5.32
CA ASN A 213 7.89 0.70 -3.97
C ASN A 213 6.40 0.37 -3.88
N LYS A 214 5.57 0.89 -4.80
CA LYS A 214 4.12 0.60 -4.79
C LYS A 214 3.84 -0.90 -4.96
N ALA A 215 4.58 -1.60 -5.79
CA ALA A 215 4.45 -3.05 -5.93
C ALA A 215 4.78 -3.76 -4.61
N ALA A 216 5.88 -3.41 -3.95
CA ALA A 216 6.28 -4.01 -2.68
C ALA A 216 5.26 -3.72 -1.56
N VAL A 217 4.90 -2.45 -1.35
CA VAL A 217 3.96 -2.02 -0.29
C VAL A 217 2.58 -2.64 -0.53
N THR A 218 2.07 -2.59 -1.76
CA THR A 218 0.75 -3.17 -2.06
C THR A 218 0.74 -4.69 -1.86
N THR A 219 1.80 -5.38 -2.28
CA THR A 219 1.93 -6.83 -2.07
C THR A 219 2.02 -7.17 -0.59
N ALA A 220 2.76 -6.38 0.18
CA ALA A 220 2.87 -6.54 1.62
C ALA A 220 1.53 -6.34 2.35
N MET A 221 0.76 -5.30 1.97
CA MET A 221 -0.57 -5.04 2.49
C MET A 221 -1.59 -6.11 2.07
N ALA A 222 -1.45 -6.63 0.84
CA ALA A 222 -2.28 -7.73 0.35
C ALA A 222 -2.14 -8.99 1.22
N LEU A 223 -0.91 -9.32 1.61
CA LEU A 223 -0.61 -10.47 2.48
C LEU A 223 -1.12 -10.28 3.91
N LEU A 224 -1.38 -9.04 4.33
CA LEU A 224 -2.00 -8.74 5.62
C LEU A 224 -3.40 -9.34 5.74
N ALA A 225 -4.19 -9.30 4.67
CA ALA A 225 -5.53 -9.89 4.65
C ALA A 225 -5.52 -11.42 4.81
N SER A 226 -4.37 -12.05 4.52
CA SER A 226 -4.10 -13.48 4.72
C SER A 226 -3.43 -13.79 6.08
N GLY A 227 -3.30 -12.80 6.98
CA GLY A 227 -2.65 -12.99 8.27
C GLY A 227 -1.13 -13.15 8.19
N ILE A 228 -0.50 -12.72 7.08
CA ILE A 228 0.95 -12.80 6.88
C ILE A 228 1.55 -11.40 7.09
N TYR A 229 2.13 -11.21 8.27
CA TYR A 229 2.54 -9.90 8.77
C TYR A 229 3.99 -9.51 8.45
N ASP A 230 4.88 -10.48 8.20
CA ASP A 230 6.32 -10.22 8.01
C ASP A 230 6.59 -9.24 6.84
N PRO A 231 5.98 -9.41 5.64
CA PRO A 231 6.15 -8.46 4.54
C PRO A 231 5.59 -7.07 4.86
N ASN A 232 4.45 -6.99 5.54
CA ASN A 232 3.88 -5.72 5.99
C ASN A 232 4.84 -5.01 6.96
N THR A 233 5.34 -5.73 7.95
CA THR A 233 6.32 -5.19 8.91
C THR A 233 7.56 -4.64 8.20
N ALA A 234 8.12 -5.40 7.27
CA ALA A 234 9.26 -4.99 6.46
C ALA A 234 8.98 -3.71 5.67
N ALA A 235 7.84 -3.65 4.97
CA ALA A 235 7.45 -2.50 4.16
C ALA A 235 7.21 -1.24 5.01
N GLN A 236 6.52 -1.38 6.15
CA GLN A 236 6.21 -0.26 7.02
C GLN A 236 7.46 0.30 7.73
N VAL A 237 8.45 -0.53 8.06
CA VAL A 237 9.75 -0.02 8.52
C VAL A 237 10.48 0.72 7.39
N ALA A 238 10.56 0.09 6.22
CA ALA A 238 11.33 0.60 5.11
C ALA A 238 10.83 1.93 4.55
N ILE A 239 9.52 2.20 4.59
CA ILE A 239 8.94 3.39 3.95
C ILE A 239 9.39 4.72 4.58
N ILE A 240 9.73 4.70 5.88
CA ILE A 240 10.13 5.91 6.63
C ILE A 240 11.64 6.02 6.87
N VAL A 241 12.38 4.93 6.67
CA VAL A 241 13.83 4.89 6.88
C VAL A 241 14.58 5.91 6.00
N PRO A 242 14.32 6.01 4.66
CA PRO A 242 14.94 7.03 3.82
C PRO A 242 14.67 8.48 4.24
N PRO A 243 13.41 8.92 4.40
CA PRO A 243 13.14 10.31 4.73
C PRO A 243 13.66 10.71 6.12
N ILE A 244 13.61 9.80 7.12
CA ILE A 244 14.18 10.04 8.46
C ILE A 244 15.71 10.10 8.38
N GLY A 245 16.36 9.14 7.73
CA GLY A 245 17.82 9.11 7.61
C GLY A 245 18.40 10.33 6.92
N LEU A 246 17.79 10.79 5.83
CA LEU A 246 18.20 12.00 5.12
C LEU A 246 17.95 13.26 5.94
N GLY A 247 16.79 13.34 6.59
CA GLY A 247 16.47 14.43 7.51
C GLY A 247 17.51 14.54 8.63
N VAL A 248 17.82 13.43 9.30
CA VAL A 248 18.86 13.34 10.33
C VAL A 248 20.23 13.72 9.78
N ALA A 249 20.61 13.29 8.57
CA ALA A 249 21.87 13.67 7.94
C ALA A 249 22.04 15.20 7.84
N THR A 250 20.98 15.90 7.42
CA THR A 250 20.99 17.36 7.31
C THR A 250 21.04 18.08 8.66
N LEU A 251 20.53 17.47 9.72
CA LEU A 251 20.61 18.00 11.08
C LEU A 251 22.01 17.77 11.69
N LEU A 252 22.60 16.60 11.48
CA LEU A 252 23.91 16.24 12.00
C LEU A 252 25.04 17.09 11.40
N TRP A 253 24.98 17.38 10.09
CA TRP A 253 26.03 18.15 9.44
C TRP A 253 25.48 19.05 8.32
N ALA A 254 24.71 20.06 8.70
CA ALA A 254 24.02 20.96 7.77
C ALA A 254 24.93 21.61 6.72
N THR A 255 26.19 21.93 7.06
CA THR A 255 27.14 22.61 6.15
C THR A 255 27.61 21.75 4.98
N ARG A 256 27.39 20.43 5.01
CA ARG A 256 27.68 19.52 3.90
C ARG A 256 26.65 19.57 2.77
N PHE A 257 25.48 20.14 3.05
CA PHE A 257 24.36 20.15 2.12
C PHE A 257 24.10 21.57 1.58
N PRO A 258 23.75 21.70 0.28
CA PRO A 258 23.20 22.93 -0.27
C PRO A 258 21.98 23.42 0.51
N ALA A 259 21.74 24.73 0.53
CA ALA A 259 20.61 25.34 1.24
C ALA A 259 19.25 24.71 0.89
N SER A 260 19.04 24.39 -0.40
CA SER A 260 17.84 23.71 -0.88
C SER A 260 17.64 22.32 -0.24
N LEU A 261 18.70 21.52 -0.12
CA LEU A 261 18.64 20.20 0.50
C LEU A 261 18.50 20.27 2.03
N ARG A 262 18.98 21.35 2.67
CA ARG A 262 18.77 21.57 4.11
C ARG A 262 17.29 21.82 4.43
N GLU A 263 16.61 22.64 3.63
CA GLU A 263 15.16 22.84 3.81
C GLU A 263 14.36 21.59 3.41
N ALA A 264 14.77 20.90 2.34
CA ALA A 264 14.19 19.61 1.99
C ALA A 264 14.36 18.58 3.11
N GLY A 265 15.49 18.60 3.84
CA GLY A 265 15.75 17.72 4.98
C GLY A 265 14.75 17.89 6.13
N LYS A 266 14.38 19.13 6.47
CA LYS A 266 13.33 19.40 7.48
C LYS A 266 11.98 18.83 7.06
N ALA A 267 11.58 19.09 5.81
CA ALA A 267 10.34 18.55 5.24
C ALA A 267 10.36 17.02 5.17
N SER A 268 11.51 16.45 4.80
CA SER A 268 11.75 15.01 4.74
C SER A 268 11.56 14.35 6.09
N THR A 269 12.12 14.91 7.18
CA THR A 269 11.90 14.38 8.54
C THR A 269 10.41 14.33 8.87
N LEU A 270 9.67 15.41 8.60
CA LEU A 270 8.23 15.46 8.88
C LEU A 270 7.46 14.41 8.05
N MET A 271 7.79 14.28 6.76
CA MET A 271 7.20 13.27 5.88
C MET A 271 7.48 11.84 6.37
N GLY A 272 8.70 11.56 6.82
CA GLY A 272 9.06 10.29 7.43
C GLY A 272 8.25 10.00 8.70
N LEU A 273 8.03 11.02 9.55
CA LEU A 273 7.21 10.86 10.76
C LEU A 273 5.74 10.54 10.47
N ILE A 274 5.21 10.89 9.29
CA ILE A 274 3.82 10.59 8.94
C ILE A 274 3.66 9.39 7.99
N GLY A 275 4.75 8.72 7.61
CA GLY A 275 4.69 7.52 6.75
C GLY A 275 4.85 7.78 5.25
N VAL A 276 5.45 8.90 4.85
CA VAL A 276 5.59 9.32 3.44
C VAL A 276 7.06 9.24 3.01
N SER A 277 7.35 8.41 2.00
CA SER A 277 8.71 8.15 1.51
C SER A 277 9.26 9.23 0.56
N GLU A 278 8.37 10.01 -0.03
CA GLU A 278 8.62 10.98 -1.10
C GLU A 278 9.48 12.16 -0.64
N GLY A 279 9.57 12.40 0.67
CA GLY A 279 10.45 13.42 1.26
C GLY A 279 11.93 13.22 0.89
N ALA A 280 12.33 12.01 0.54
CA ALA A 280 13.68 11.67 0.11
C ALA A 280 13.98 11.98 -1.38
N ILE A 281 12.97 12.24 -2.21
CA ILE A 281 13.13 12.44 -3.67
C ILE A 281 14.13 13.56 -4.01
N PRO A 282 14.11 14.74 -3.36
CA PRO A 282 15.04 15.82 -3.69
C PRO A 282 16.51 15.41 -3.56
N PHE A 283 16.84 14.54 -2.59
CA PHE A 283 18.20 14.06 -2.37
C PHE A 283 18.63 13.06 -3.45
N ALA A 284 17.74 12.16 -3.86
CA ALA A 284 18.00 11.21 -4.95
C ALA A 284 18.16 11.92 -6.31
N LEU A 285 17.40 12.99 -6.55
CA LEU A 285 17.55 13.83 -7.75
C LEU A 285 18.87 14.61 -7.74
N ALA A 286 19.30 15.09 -6.57
CA ALA A 286 20.58 15.77 -6.42
C ALA A 286 21.77 14.83 -6.59
N ASN A 287 21.67 13.59 -6.08
CA ASN A 287 22.70 12.58 -6.27
C ASN A 287 22.09 11.15 -6.33
N PRO A 288 22.12 10.48 -7.50
CA PRO A 288 21.54 9.14 -7.67
C PRO A 288 22.15 8.05 -6.76
N LYS A 289 23.37 8.25 -6.22
CA LYS A 289 23.97 7.30 -5.26
C LYS A 289 23.14 7.15 -3.98
N ILE A 290 22.31 8.14 -3.66
CA ILE A 290 21.36 8.09 -2.54
C ILE A 290 20.36 6.95 -2.71
N ILE A 291 20.01 6.55 -3.93
CA ILE A 291 19.13 5.40 -4.17
C ILE A 291 19.75 4.12 -3.60
N ILE A 292 21.04 3.88 -3.86
CA ILE A 292 21.74 2.69 -3.36
C ILE A 292 21.79 2.71 -1.82
N ILE A 293 22.08 3.87 -1.25
CA ILE A 293 22.12 4.06 0.21
C ILE A 293 20.74 3.80 0.83
N ASN A 294 19.67 4.31 0.19
CA ASN A 294 18.30 4.08 0.63
C ASN A 294 17.92 2.60 0.58
N VAL A 295 18.28 1.89 -0.50
CA VAL A 295 18.05 0.44 -0.64
C VAL A 295 18.75 -0.32 0.50
N VAL A 296 20.03 -0.03 0.77
CA VAL A 296 20.80 -0.73 1.81
C VAL A 296 20.25 -0.44 3.20
N GLY A 297 19.97 0.83 3.53
CA GLY A 297 19.42 1.20 4.82
C GLY A 297 18.02 0.63 5.06
N SER A 298 17.16 0.69 4.05
CA SER A 298 15.79 0.18 4.13
C SER A 298 15.76 -1.35 4.23
N ALA A 299 16.59 -2.04 3.44
CA ALA A 299 16.76 -3.48 3.53
C ALA A 299 17.27 -3.90 4.92
N THR A 300 18.24 -3.18 5.47
CA THR A 300 18.81 -3.49 6.79
C THR A 300 17.79 -3.27 7.91
N GLY A 301 17.07 -2.14 7.91
CA GLY A 301 16.02 -1.87 8.88
C GLY A 301 14.90 -2.91 8.81
N ALA A 302 14.42 -3.26 7.61
CA ALA A 302 13.39 -4.27 7.43
C ALA A 302 13.84 -5.66 7.90
N ALA A 303 15.06 -6.08 7.52
CA ALA A 303 15.67 -7.34 7.92
C ALA A 303 15.82 -7.45 9.44
N MET A 304 16.27 -6.38 10.08
CA MET A 304 16.42 -6.31 11.54
C MET A 304 15.07 -6.40 12.25
N ALA A 305 14.06 -5.69 11.76
CA ALA A 305 12.72 -5.69 12.38
C ALA A 305 12.10 -7.09 12.38
N VAL A 306 12.05 -7.73 11.22
CA VAL A 306 11.47 -9.08 11.09
C VAL A 306 12.36 -10.12 11.78
N GLY A 307 13.68 -10.03 11.63
CA GLY A 307 14.62 -10.98 12.23
C GLY A 307 14.61 -11.00 13.76
N LEU A 308 14.35 -9.85 14.38
CA LEU A 308 14.25 -9.71 15.84
C LEU A 308 12.80 -9.81 16.36
N GLY A 309 11.83 -10.14 15.51
CA GLY A 309 10.47 -10.49 15.91
C GLY A 309 9.49 -9.33 16.06
N ALA A 310 9.76 -8.16 15.46
CA ALA A 310 8.74 -7.13 15.33
C ALA A 310 7.62 -7.61 14.40
N VAL A 311 6.36 -7.35 14.76
CA VAL A 311 5.20 -7.75 13.95
C VAL A 311 4.19 -6.61 13.89
N ASN A 312 4.00 -6.04 12.70
CA ASN A 312 3.03 -4.99 12.44
C ASN A 312 1.70 -5.59 11.93
N HIS A 313 0.67 -5.54 12.77
CA HIS A 313 -0.65 -6.13 12.49
C HIS A 313 -1.56 -5.23 11.65
N ALA A 314 -1.12 -4.00 11.38
CA ALA A 314 -1.87 -3.04 10.57
C ALA A 314 -0.91 -2.39 9.55
N PRO A 315 -1.41 -1.86 8.44
CA PRO A 315 -0.56 -1.19 7.46
C PRO A 315 -0.27 0.26 7.89
N ILE A 316 0.29 0.42 9.10
CA ILE A 316 0.59 1.71 9.75
C ILE A 316 2.10 1.91 9.78
N SER A 317 2.57 3.11 9.44
CA SER A 317 3.98 3.49 9.56
C SER A 317 4.09 4.87 10.22
N GLY A 318 5.29 5.47 10.21
CA GLY A 318 5.58 6.75 10.83
C GLY A 318 5.69 6.66 12.36
N PHE A 319 5.62 7.83 12.99
CA PHE A 319 5.70 8.01 14.44
C PHE A 319 4.63 7.25 15.20
N TYR A 320 3.51 6.87 14.58
CA TYR A 320 2.43 6.11 15.23
C TYR A 320 2.45 4.62 14.86
N GLY A 321 3.34 4.20 13.96
CA GLY A 321 3.44 2.80 13.50
C GLY A 321 3.79 1.81 14.61
N TRP A 322 4.68 2.19 15.53
CA TRP A 322 5.13 1.34 16.64
C TRP A 322 3.99 0.86 17.56
N LEU A 323 2.84 1.52 17.55
CA LEU A 323 1.72 1.23 18.45
C LEU A 323 0.82 0.10 17.93
N ALA A 324 0.95 -0.26 16.66
CA ALA A 324 0.33 -1.46 16.09
C ALA A 324 1.31 -2.63 15.96
N VAL A 325 2.50 -2.50 16.56
CA VAL A 325 3.61 -3.45 16.41
C VAL A 325 3.84 -4.22 17.71
N SER A 326 3.76 -5.55 17.64
CA SER A 326 4.31 -6.42 18.69
C SER A 326 5.84 -6.30 18.69
N HIS A 327 6.46 -6.28 19.87
CA HIS A 327 7.88 -5.95 20.05
C HIS A 327 8.25 -4.56 19.47
N TRP A 328 7.45 -3.55 19.77
CA TRP A 328 7.66 -2.17 19.32
C TRP A 328 9.09 -1.60 19.56
N PRO A 329 9.85 -1.95 20.63
CA PRO A 329 11.21 -1.41 20.78
C PRO A 329 12.14 -1.88 19.66
N VAL A 330 11.96 -3.11 19.20
CA VAL A 330 12.69 -3.68 18.06
C VAL A 330 12.36 -2.91 16.78
N TYR A 331 11.09 -2.58 16.58
CA TYR A 331 10.64 -1.79 15.43
C TYR A 331 11.31 -0.41 15.39
N VAL A 332 11.30 0.31 16.51
CA VAL A 332 11.94 1.63 16.63
C VAL A 332 13.45 1.54 16.44
N LEU A 333 14.10 0.56 17.07
CA LEU A 333 15.54 0.33 16.90
C LEU A 333 15.90 0.03 15.44
N SER A 334 15.08 -0.76 14.75
CA SER A 334 15.30 -1.12 13.35
C SER A 334 15.18 0.08 12.41
N ILE A 335 14.20 0.97 12.65
CA ILE A 335 14.09 2.25 11.95
C ILE A 335 15.31 3.11 12.21
N ALA A 336 15.74 3.21 13.46
CA ALA A 336 16.91 4.00 13.85
C ALA A 336 18.19 3.48 13.16
N THR A 337 18.41 2.16 13.15
CA THR A 337 19.56 1.53 12.49
C THR A 337 19.56 1.76 10.98
N GLY A 338 18.43 1.51 10.30
CA GLY A 338 18.30 1.78 8.86
C GLY A 338 18.52 3.26 8.54
N SER A 339 17.92 4.15 9.32
CA SER A 339 18.07 5.61 9.17
C SER A 339 19.50 6.07 9.41
N ALA A 340 20.20 5.49 10.38
CA ALA A 340 21.60 5.79 10.67
C ALA A 340 22.53 5.39 9.51
N ILE A 341 22.30 4.23 8.89
CA ILE A 341 23.03 3.81 7.67
C ILE A 341 22.84 4.85 6.56
N ILE A 342 21.60 5.31 6.35
CA ILE A 342 21.30 6.33 5.35
C ILE A 342 21.94 7.67 5.70
N ALA A 343 21.88 8.07 6.98
CA ALA A 343 22.46 9.33 7.43
C ALA A 343 23.98 9.35 7.19
N VAL A 344 24.69 8.32 7.64
CA VAL A 344 26.14 8.18 7.46
C VAL A 344 26.50 8.09 5.98
N GLY A 345 25.81 7.24 5.21
CA GLY A 345 26.04 7.11 3.77
C GLY A 345 25.84 8.42 3.02
N SER A 346 24.80 9.18 3.37
CA SER A 346 24.51 10.47 2.75
C SER A 346 25.58 11.52 3.08
N LEU A 347 26.07 11.54 4.32
CA LEU A 347 27.17 12.42 4.73
C LEU A 347 28.49 12.10 3.99
N LEU A 348 28.71 10.85 3.62
CA LEU A 348 29.88 10.43 2.83
C LEU A 348 29.76 10.81 1.35
N VAL A 349 28.53 10.86 0.82
CA VAL A 349 28.25 11.21 -0.58
C VAL A 349 28.24 12.72 -0.78
N PHE A 350 27.52 13.45 0.07
CA PHE A 350 27.53 14.91 0.07
C PHE A 350 28.76 15.40 0.82
N ARG A 351 29.94 15.28 0.17
CA ARG A 351 31.14 15.96 0.62
C ARG A 351 31.01 17.44 0.27
N SER A 352 31.39 18.31 1.20
CA SER A 352 31.47 19.74 0.97
C SER A 352 32.58 20.00 -0.05
N GLU A 353 32.25 19.87 -1.33
CA GLU A 353 33.00 20.52 -2.39
C GLU A 353 32.32 21.85 -2.66
N ASN A 354 33.13 22.90 -2.66
CA ASN A 354 32.76 24.21 -3.15
C ASN A 354 32.40 24.09 -4.65
N GLU A 355 31.17 23.70 -4.97
CA GLU A 355 30.62 23.88 -6.31
C GLU A 355 29.70 25.10 -6.34
N PRO A 356 29.85 25.96 -7.36
CA PRO A 356 29.21 27.27 -7.39
C PRO A 356 27.70 27.13 -7.53
N GLU A 357 27.02 27.98 -6.77
CA GLU A 357 25.62 28.33 -6.93
C GLU A 357 25.31 28.68 -8.40
N ASN A 358 24.81 27.71 -9.17
CA ASN A 358 23.86 27.93 -10.28
C ASN A 358 23.55 26.65 -11.06
N LYS A 359 22.46 25.97 -10.69
CA LYS A 359 21.43 25.57 -11.67
C LYS A 359 20.07 25.85 -11.03
N PRO A 360 19.17 26.62 -11.69
CA PRO A 360 17.82 26.77 -11.20
C PRO A 360 17.21 25.39 -11.08
N VAL A 361 16.74 25.03 -9.89
CA VAL A 361 15.86 23.89 -9.69
C VAL A 361 14.67 24.13 -10.61
N ALA A 362 14.50 23.28 -11.63
CA ALA A 362 13.29 23.31 -12.46
C ALA A 362 12.09 23.25 -11.52
N ALA A 363 11.28 24.31 -11.55
CA ALA A 363 10.15 24.48 -10.64
C ALA A 363 9.34 23.18 -10.57
N ALA A 364 9.04 22.73 -9.35
CA ALA A 364 8.19 21.58 -9.11
C ALA A 364 6.94 21.67 -10.01
N PRO A 365 6.54 20.59 -10.71
CA PRO A 365 5.35 20.62 -11.54
C PRO A 365 4.17 21.08 -10.67
N LYS A 366 3.61 22.24 -11.00
CA LYS A 366 2.42 22.76 -10.35
C LYS A 366 1.31 21.72 -10.54
N PHE A 367 0.97 21.01 -9.47
CA PHE A 367 -0.23 20.18 -9.44
C PHE A 367 -1.42 21.12 -9.66
N LYS A 368 -1.95 21.17 -10.89
CA LYS A 368 -3.26 21.74 -11.14
C LYS A 368 -4.26 20.75 -10.55
N ALA A 369 -4.81 21.08 -9.40
CA ALA A 369 -6.06 20.48 -8.96
C ALA A 369 -7.11 20.81 -10.04
N GLY A 370 -7.44 19.81 -10.86
CA GLY A 370 -8.61 19.88 -11.72
C GLY A 370 -9.84 19.94 -10.84
N ARG A 371 -10.66 20.98 -11.04
CA ARG A 371 -12.01 21.09 -10.50
C ARG A 371 -12.91 19.99 -11.06
#